data_AF-A0A2S6B7P4-F1
#
_entry.id   AF-A0A2S6B7P4-F1
#
_cell.length_a   1.000
_cell.length_b   1.000
_cell.length_c   1.000
_cell.angle_alpha   90.00
_cell.angle_beta   90.00
_cell.angle_gamma   90.00
#
_symmetry.space_group_name_H-M   'P 1'
#
loop_
_entity.id
_entity.type
_entity.pdbx_description
1 polymer ?
#
loop_
_entity_poly.entity_id
_entity_poly.type
_entity_poly.pdbx_seq_one_letter_code
_entity_poly.pdbx_strand_id
1 'polypeptide(L)'
;MMKSFLAMLALLVAPMLASAATPSVLRFDAGQLQAAARAGFPMEESLLEGFASLTLSDPDVRIPTPGERVRLQMNYDIALATGERLEYGNVVVSSGLRYDPATRGLHLVDPQLEHLGTGAGGRGLPGGSREVLQDLIREYARTRPLYQLSAEDLTQVPGTLTADSLRIRDGHVELTLDAAAR
;
A
#
# COMPACT_ATOMS: atom_id res chain seq x y z
N MET A 1 -2.33 -67.38 -47.15
CA MET A 1 -3.36 -66.32 -47.27
C MET A 1 -4.22 -66.41 -46.02
N MET A 2 -3.99 -65.71 -44.91
CA MET A 2 -3.75 -64.29 -44.59
C MET A 2 -5.04 -63.49 -44.32
N LYS A 3 -5.24 -63.17 -43.01
CA LYS A 3 -5.94 -62.00 -42.39
C LYS A 3 -7.49 -62.02 -42.44
N SER A 4 -8.25 -61.61 -41.42
CA SER A 4 -8.04 -60.55 -40.43
C SER A 4 -8.87 -60.79 -39.14
N PHE A 5 -8.27 -60.48 -37.99
CA PHE A 5 -8.96 -60.14 -36.74
C PHE A 5 -9.38 -58.66 -36.81
N LEU A 6 -10.64 -58.33 -36.46
CA LEU A 6 -11.05 -56.95 -36.16
C LEU A 6 -11.33 -56.86 -34.65
N ALA A 7 -10.43 -56.21 -33.92
CA ALA A 7 -10.63 -55.80 -32.55
C ALA A 7 -11.26 -54.39 -32.54
N MET A 8 -12.42 -54.26 -31.91
CA MET A 8 -13.15 -53.01 -31.76
C MET A 8 -12.66 -52.32 -30.49
N LEU A 9 -11.88 -51.23 -30.65
CA LEU A 9 -11.34 -50.43 -29.55
C LEU A 9 -12.36 -49.32 -29.21
N ALA A 10 -13.06 -49.45 -28.09
CA ALA A 10 -13.92 -48.40 -27.55
C ALA A 10 -13.04 -47.37 -26.81
N LEU A 11 -12.93 -46.17 -27.37
CA LEU A 11 -12.20 -45.05 -26.79
C LEU A 11 -13.12 -44.33 -25.78
N LEU A 12 -12.87 -44.55 -24.50
CA LEU A 12 -13.57 -43.86 -23.40
C LEU A 12 -12.94 -42.47 -23.20
N VAL A 13 -13.62 -41.41 -23.64
CA VAL A 13 -13.21 -40.02 -23.38
C VAL A 13 -13.82 -39.60 -22.04
N ALA A 14 -13.00 -39.55 -20.98
CA ALA A 14 -13.41 -38.99 -19.70
C ALA A 14 -13.37 -37.45 -19.77
N PRO A 15 -14.42 -36.72 -19.37
CA PRO A 15 -14.35 -35.27 -19.25
C PRO A 15 -13.50 -34.92 -18.02
N MET A 16 -12.36 -34.28 -18.26
CA MET A 16 -11.56 -33.69 -17.19
C MET A 16 -12.31 -32.46 -16.67
N LEU A 17 -12.98 -32.59 -15.52
CA LEU A 17 -13.54 -31.45 -14.80
C LEU A 17 -12.37 -30.63 -14.26
N ALA A 18 -11.99 -29.57 -14.98
CA ALA A 18 -11.10 -28.56 -14.45
C ALA A 18 -11.82 -27.87 -13.29
N SER A 19 -11.43 -28.21 -12.07
CA SER A 19 -11.87 -27.47 -10.88
C SER A 19 -11.29 -26.06 -10.97
N ALA A 20 -12.11 -25.09 -11.39
CA ALA A 20 -11.73 -23.68 -11.31
C ALA A 20 -11.52 -23.33 -9.84
N ALA A 21 -10.29 -23.02 -9.46
CA ALA A 21 -9.98 -22.58 -8.11
C ALA A 21 -10.63 -21.21 -7.87
N THR A 22 -11.43 -21.08 -6.82
CA THR A 22 -12.05 -19.80 -6.45
C THR A 22 -10.96 -18.85 -5.94
N PRO A 23 -10.86 -17.62 -6.48
CA PRO A 23 -9.90 -16.65 -5.99
C PRO A 23 -10.22 -16.29 -4.54
N SER A 24 -9.18 -16.16 -3.71
CA SER A 24 -9.32 -15.67 -2.33
C SER A 24 -9.26 -14.14 -2.32
N VAL A 25 -10.03 -13.49 -1.46
CA VAL A 25 -10.06 -12.02 -1.38
C VAL A 25 -9.83 -11.60 0.07
N LEU A 26 -8.74 -10.88 0.31
CA LEU A 26 -8.49 -10.20 1.57
C LEU A 26 -9.11 -8.81 1.52
N ARG A 27 -9.74 -8.39 2.62
CA ARG A 27 -10.35 -7.07 2.75
C ARG A 27 -9.75 -6.34 3.93
N PHE A 28 -9.32 -5.12 3.69
CA PHE A 28 -8.80 -4.22 4.71
C PHE A 28 -9.68 -2.99 4.80
N ASP A 29 -10.14 -2.67 6.00
CA ASP A 29 -10.84 -1.40 6.25
C ASP A 29 -9.88 -0.28 6.67
N ALA A 30 -10.41 0.94 6.75
CA ALA A 30 -9.63 2.10 7.17
C ALA A 30 -9.07 1.96 8.59
N GLY A 31 -9.74 1.24 9.49
CA GLY A 31 -9.29 1.02 10.87
C GLY A 31 -8.05 0.13 10.94
N GLN A 32 -7.99 -0.92 10.12
CA GLN A 32 -6.80 -1.78 10.00
C GLN A 32 -5.61 -1.01 9.43
N LEU A 33 -5.82 -0.23 8.36
CA LEU A 33 -4.76 0.62 7.80
C LEU A 33 -4.32 1.71 8.78
N GLN A 34 -5.27 2.29 9.54
CA GLN A 34 -5.00 3.28 10.57
C GLN A 34 -4.14 2.72 11.70
N ALA A 35 -4.42 1.50 12.15
CA ALA A 35 -3.64 0.82 13.19
C ALA A 35 -2.21 0.55 12.71
N ALA A 36 -2.06 0.06 11.47
CA ALA A 36 -0.76 -0.18 10.87
C ALA A 36 0.05 1.12 10.69
N ALA A 37 -0.59 2.18 10.19
CA ALA A 37 0.06 3.48 10.05
C ALA A 37 0.55 4.01 11.40
N ARG A 38 -0.25 3.94 12.47
CA ARG A 38 0.17 4.41 13.81
C ARG A 38 1.40 3.70 14.35
N ALA A 39 1.62 2.43 14.02
CA ALA A 39 2.79 1.69 14.48
C ALA A 39 4.11 2.21 13.88
N GLY A 40 4.06 2.89 12.74
CA GLY A 40 5.23 3.45 12.05
C GLY A 40 5.53 4.91 12.36
N PHE A 41 4.77 5.56 13.26
CA PHE A 41 4.89 6.99 13.56
C PHE A 41 5.24 7.21 15.05
N PRO A 42 5.91 8.33 15.39
CA PRO A 42 6.35 9.40 14.50
C PRO A 42 7.51 8.98 13.58
N MET A 43 7.56 9.58 12.39
CA MET A 43 8.64 9.37 11.42
C MET A 43 9.52 10.61 11.35
N GLU A 44 10.83 10.45 11.52
CA GLU A 44 11.79 11.54 11.49
C GLU A 44 12.77 11.37 10.33
N GLU A 45 13.03 12.47 9.64
CA GLU A 45 13.87 12.52 8.45
C GLU A 45 14.85 13.68 8.54
N SER A 46 16.12 13.40 8.27
CA SER A 46 17.15 14.44 8.26
C SER A 46 17.05 15.27 6.99
N LEU A 47 17.01 16.58 7.13
CA LEU A 47 17.05 17.54 6.03
C LEU A 47 18.38 18.29 6.04
N LEU A 48 18.75 18.87 4.88
CA LEU A 48 19.91 19.74 4.75
C LEU A 48 21.18 19.09 5.34
N GLU A 49 21.48 17.84 4.99
CA GLU A 49 22.65 17.10 5.50
C GLU A 49 22.72 17.01 7.04
N GLY A 50 21.57 17.09 7.73
CA GLY A 50 21.46 16.99 9.19
C GLY A 50 21.37 18.33 9.92
N PHE A 51 21.36 19.47 9.22
CA PHE A 51 21.16 20.78 9.85
C PHE A 51 19.71 21.04 10.27
N ALA A 52 18.76 20.27 9.72
CA ALA A 52 17.37 20.30 10.11
C ALA A 52 16.78 18.88 10.13
N SER A 53 15.62 18.73 10.76
CA SER A 53 14.83 17.52 10.73
C SER A 53 13.40 17.83 10.33
N LEU A 54 12.74 16.86 9.71
CA LEU A 54 11.31 16.82 9.45
C LEU A 54 10.71 15.65 10.22
N THR A 55 9.76 15.93 11.09
CA THR A 55 8.98 14.94 11.81
C THR A 55 7.56 14.90 11.25
N LEU A 56 7.07 13.72 10.87
CA LEU A 56 5.66 13.47 10.60
C LEU A 56 5.03 12.74 11.78
N SER A 57 3.86 13.18 12.23
CA SER A 57 3.15 12.60 13.38
C SER A 57 1.65 12.49 13.14
N ASP A 58 0.99 11.76 14.05
CA ASP A 58 -0.47 11.66 14.14
C ASP A 58 -1.15 11.29 12.81
N PRO A 59 -0.81 10.15 12.18
CA PRO A 59 -1.42 9.75 10.93
C PRO A 59 -2.91 9.46 11.12
N ASP A 60 -3.75 10.02 10.25
CA ASP A 60 -5.18 9.73 10.09
C ASP A 60 -5.41 9.17 8.68
N VAL A 61 -5.74 7.87 8.60
CA VAL A 61 -5.96 7.14 7.35
C VAL A 61 -7.45 7.01 7.10
N ARG A 62 -7.89 7.44 5.93
CA ARG A 62 -9.28 7.29 5.48
C ARG A 62 -9.33 6.68 4.09
N ILE A 63 -10.44 6.00 3.82
CA ILE A 63 -10.80 5.50 2.49
C ILE A 63 -12.11 6.22 2.10
N PRO A 64 -12.04 7.35 1.37
CA PRO A 64 -13.22 8.12 1.00
C PRO A 64 -14.22 7.30 0.18
N THR A 65 -15.51 7.56 0.38
CA THR A 65 -16.61 6.95 -0.37
C THR A 65 -17.45 8.06 -1.01
N PRO A 66 -17.60 8.08 -2.35
CA PRO A 66 -16.93 7.22 -3.34
C PRO A 66 -15.42 7.57 -3.47
N GLY A 67 -14.62 6.64 -3.98
CA GLY A 67 -13.20 6.88 -4.25
C GLY A 67 -12.40 5.60 -4.48
N GLU A 68 -11.25 5.75 -5.15
CA GLU A 68 -10.31 4.66 -5.45
C GLU A 68 -8.92 4.91 -4.86
N ARG A 69 -8.82 5.83 -3.88
CA ARG A 69 -7.56 6.27 -3.28
C ARG A 69 -7.70 6.33 -1.76
N VAL A 70 -6.64 5.99 -1.04
CA VAL A 70 -6.52 6.30 0.38
C VAL A 70 -6.18 7.78 0.57
N ARG A 71 -6.65 8.36 1.66
CA ARG A 71 -6.29 9.70 2.12
C ARG A 71 -5.57 9.59 3.45
N LEU A 72 -4.35 10.12 3.52
CA LEU A 72 -3.54 10.19 4.73
C LEU A 72 -3.42 11.66 5.13
N GLN A 73 -3.90 12.00 6.32
CA GLN A 73 -3.64 13.28 6.94
C GLN A 73 -2.62 13.10 8.06
N MET A 74 -1.64 13.99 8.15
CA MET A 74 -0.59 13.94 9.16
C MET A 74 -0.24 15.35 9.62
N ASN A 75 0.34 15.46 10.80
CA ASN A 75 1.04 16.68 11.22
C ASN A 75 2.49 16.62 10.74
N TYR A 76 3.07 17.79 10.46
CA TYR A 76 4.50 17.91 10.19
C TYR A 76 5.13 18.99 11.07
N ASP A 77 6.40 18.77 11.41
CA ASP A 77 7.25 19.70 12.15
C ASP A 77 8.63 19.72 11.51
N ILE A 78 9.13 20.90 11.18
CA ILE A 78 10.48 21.13 10.68
C ILE A 78 11.22 21.96 11.70
N ALA A 79 12.33 21.44 12.21
CA ALA A 79 13.18 22.11 13.19
C ALA A 79 14.65 22.08 12.76
N LEU A 80 15.41 23.11 13.15
CA LEU A 80 16.87 23.08 13.09
C LEU A 80 17.41 22.05 14.08
N ALA A 81 18.65 21.58 13.85
CA ALA A 81 19.37 20.74 14.81
C ALA A 81 19.54 21.39 16.19
N THR A 82 19.39 22.71 16.29
CA THR A 82 19.37 23.46 17.56
C THR A 82 18.05 23.31 18.34
N GLY A 83 17.03 22.67 17.75
CA GLY A 83 15.67 22.56 18.28
C GLY A 83 14.77 23.75 17.93
N GLU A 84 15.27 24.75 17.20
CA GLU A 84 14.46 25.87 16.75
C GLU A 84 13.49 25.41 15.65
N ARG A 85 12.18 25.52 15.91
CA ARG A 85 11.13 25.20 14.95
C ARG A 85 11.07 26.25 13.82
N LEU A 86 11.28 25.78 12.60
CA LEU A 86 11.19 26.59 11.38
C LEU A 86 9.77 26.65 10.84
N GLU A 87 9.08 25.52 10.82
CA GLU A 87 7.77 25.39 10.19
C GLU A 87 7.02 24.20 10.80
N TYR A 88 5.70 24.27 10.88
CA TYR A 88 4.87 23.17 11.34
C TYR A 88 3.47 23.33 10.79
N GLY A 89 2.69 22.25 10.79
CA GLY A 89 1.30 22.28 10.36
C GLY A 89 0.80 20.90 10.00
N ASN A 90 -0.04 20.81 8.97
CA ASN A 90 -0.65 19.57 8.54
C ASN A 90 -0.50 19.36 7.04
N VAL A 91 -0.40 18.10 6.64
CA VAL A 91 -0.35 17.66 5.25
C VAL A 91 -1.47 16.66 4.98
N VAL A 92 -2.04 16.73 3.78
CA VAL A 92 -2.99 15.73 3.28
C VAL A 92 -2.45 15.14 2.00
N VAL A 93 -2.33 13.82 1.98
CA VAL A 93 -1.83 13.02 0.87
C VAL A 93 -2.95 12.13 0.36
N SER A 94 -3.16 12.10 -0.95
CA SER A 94 -3.97 11.06 -1.61
C SER A 94 -3.06 10.07 -2.31
N SER A 95 -3.37 8.78 -2.26
CA SER A 95 -2.56 7.76 -2.96
C SER A 95 -3.41 6.55 -3.34
N GLY A 96 -3.05 5.89 -4.44
CA GLY A 96 -3.49 4.51 -4.65
C GLY A 96 -2.73 3.56 -3.71
N LEU A 97 -3.03 2.26 -3.81
CA LEU A 97 -2.23 1.23 -3.17
C LEU A 97 -1.75 0.19 -4.19
N ARG A 98 -0.61 -0.42 -3.90
CA ARG A 98 -0.01 -1.52 -4.66
C ARG A 98 0.42 -2.60 -3.69
N TYR A 99 0.21 -3.86 -4.01
CA TYR A 99 0.89 -4.95 -3.30
C TYR A 99 2.33 -5.11 -3.80
N ASP A 100 3.28 -5.19 -2.88
CA ASP A 100 4.67 -5.52 -3.17
C ASP A 100 5.03 -6.89 -2.57
N PRO A 101 5.35 -7.90 -3.41
CA PRO A 101 5.72 -9.23 -2.92
C PRO A 101 7.06 -9.28 -2.20
N ALA A 102 7.99 -8.36 -2.47
CA ALA A 102 9.30 -8.34 -1.84
C ALA A 102 9.21 -7.94 -0.37
N THR A 103 8.35 -6.97 -0.06
CA THR A 103 8.06 -6.60 1.33
C THR A 103 6.94 -7.46 1.89
N ARG A 104 6.06 -8.05 1.08
CA ARG A 104 4.76 -8.63 1.49
C ARG A 104 3.84 -7.57 2.11
N GLY A 105 3.83 -6.38 1.53
CA GLY A 105 3.09 -5.23 2.07
C GLY A 105 2.32 -4.44 1.02
N LEU A 106 1.41 -3.60 1.50
CA LEU A 106 0.68 -2.62 0.72
C LEU A 106 1.47 -1.32 0.72
N HIS A 107 1.94 -0.90 -0.44
CA HIS A 107 2.69 0.33 -0.65
C HIS A 107 1.80 1.40 -1.26
N LEU A 108 2.09 2.66 -0.91
CA LEU A 108 1.51 3.81 -1.60
C LEU A 108 1.95 3.78 -3.08
N VAL A 109 1.03 4.11 -4.00
CA VAL A 109 1.35 4.31 -5.42
C VAL A 109 0.83 5.66 -5.87
N ASP A 110 1.66 6.37 -6.64
CA ASP A 110 1.36 7.72 -7.14
C ASP A 110 0.85 8.65 -6.02
N PRO A 111 1.61 8.89 -4.94
CA PRO A 111 1.15 9.72 -3.85
C PRO A 111 1.20 11.21 -4.21
N GLN A 112 0.10 11.91 -3.97
CA GLN A 112 -0.11 13.30 -4.33
C GLN A 112 -0.36 14.14 -3.08
N LEU A 113 0.40 15.23 -2.92
CA LEU A 113 0.20 16.19 -1.84
C LEU A 113 -0.94 17.17 -2.20
N GLU A 114 -2.13 16.84 -1.70
CA GLU A 114 -3.38 17.58 -1.92
C GLU A 114 -3.42 18.90 -1.16
N HIS A 115 -2.95 18.89 0.09
CA HIS A 115 -3.00 20.05 0.97
C HIS A 115 -1.75 20.16 1.82
N LEU A 116 -1.28 21.39 1.99
CA LEU A 116 -0.25 21.79 2.94
C LEU A 116 -0.78 22.99 3.72
N GLY A 117 -1.08 22.78 4.99
CA GLY A 117 -1.46 23.84 5.91
C GLY A 117 -0.27 24.19 6.78
N THR A 118 0.07 25.47 6.87
CA THR A 118 1.18 25.96 7.70
C THR A 118 0.62 26.70 8.91
N GLY A 119 1.11 26.37 10.10
CA GLY A 119 0.76 27.03 11.35
C GLY A 119 1.30 28.46 11.43
N ALA A 120 0.62 29.32 12.19
CA ALA A 120 1.08 30.68 12.42
C ALA A 120 2.38 30.69 13.25
N GLY A 121 3.37 31.48 12.82
CA GLY A 121 4.63 31.68 13.56
C GLY A 121 5.84 30.87 13.09
N GLY A 122 5.71 30.06 12.02
CA GLY A 122 6.87 29.49 11.34
C GLY A 122 7.65 30.57 10.57
N ARG A 123 8.98 30.48 10.58
CA ARG A 123 9.89 31.27 9.72
C ARG A 123 9.91 30.74 8.28
N GLY A 124 9.43 29.51 8.09
CA GLY A 124 9.40 28.81 6.81
C GLY A 124 10.74 28.16 6.49
N LEU A 125 10.70 27.04 5.76
CA LEU A 125 11.92 26.43 5.22
C LEU A 125 12.40 27.21 3.98
N PRO A 126 13.69 27.60 3.90
CA PRO A 126 14.25 28.18 2.68
C PRO A 126 14.08 27.22 1.50
N GLY A 127 13.51 27.70 0.38
CA GLY A 127 13.17 26.86 -0.78
C GLY A 127 11.78 26.20 -0.73
N GLY A 128 11.07 26.31 0.40
CA GLY A 128 9.71 25.84 0.58
C GLY A 128 9.61 24.37 1.00
N SER A 129 8.69 24.08 1.92
CA SER A 129 8.47 22.75 2.48
C SER A 129 7.71 21.79 1.56
N ARG A 130 6.93 22.30 0.58
CA ARG A 130 6.08 21.46 -0.28
C ARG A 130 6.87 20.43 -1.08
N GLU A 131 7.96 20.80 -1.74
CA GLU A 131 8.72 19.83 -2.56
C GLU A 131 9.43 18.82 -1.66
N VAL A 132 10.02 19.28 -0.55
CA VAL A 132 10.66 18.39 0.44
C VAL A 132 9.69 17.35 0.98
N LEU A 133 8.47 17.77 1.35
CA LEU A 133 7.42 16.85 1.80
C LEU A 133 7.02 15.87 0.70
N GLN A 134 6.82 16.38 -0.52
CA GLN A 134 6.41 15.55 -1.65
C GLN A 134 7.50 14.52 -2.02
N ASP A 135 8.78 14.88 -1.97
CA ASP A 135 9.91 13.96 -2.15
C ASP A 135 9.96 12.90 -1.07
N LEU A 136 9.82 13.30 0.20
CA LEU A 136 9.79 12.35 1.30
C LEU A 136 8.63 11.35 1.15
N ILE A 137 7.45 11.81 0.77
CA ILE A 137 6.28 10.95 0.56
C ILE A 137 6.52 9.98 -0.61
N ARG A 138 7.17 10.43 -1.70
CA ARG A 138 7.55 9.54 -2.83
C ARG A 138 8.55 8.48 -2.37
N GLU A 139 9.51 8.84 -1.52
CA GLU A 139 10.51 7.92 -1.01
C GLU A 139 9.91 6.90 -0.04
N TYR A 140 9.03 7.35 0.86
CA TYR A 140 8.25 6.47 1.73
C TYR A 140 7.48 5.43 0.91
N ALA A 141 6.76 5.89 -0.13
CA ALA A 141 5.98 5.01 -1.01
C ALA A 141 6.83 3.90 -1.67
N ARG A 142 8.09 4.20 -2.01
CA ARG A 142 9.01 3.24 -2.64
C ARG A 142 9.60 2.25 -1.65
N THR A 143 9.90 2.69 -0.43
CA THR A 143 10.75 1.92 0.50
C THR A 143 9.97 1.25 1.63
N ARG A 144 8.83 1.82 2.03
CA ARG A 144 8.11 1.38 3.23
C ARG A 144 6.65 1.02 2.89
N PRO A 145 6.17 -0.15 3.34
CA PRO A 145 4.76 -0.47 3.24
C PRO A 145 3.95 0.36 4.24
N LEU A 146 2.75 0.77 3.82
CA LEU A 146 1.73 1.33 4.72
C LEU A 146 1.14 0.23 5.62
N TYR A 147 0.99 -0.99 5.07
CA TYR A 147 0.49 -2.16 5.78
C TYR A 147 1.33 -3.37 5.43
N GLN A 148 1.75 -4.13 6.44
CA GLN A 148 2.54 -5.34 6.29
C GLN A 148 1.62 -6.55 6.51
N LEU A 149 1.48 -7.44 5.53
CA LEU A 149 0.67 -8.65 5.71
C LEU A 149 1.26 -9.53 6.82
N SER A 150 0.43 -9.91 7.77
CA SER A 150 0.80 -10.84 8.83
C SER A 150 0.84 -12.28 8.32
N ALA A 151 1.49 -13.18 9.07
CA ALA A 151 1.44 -14.61 8.75
C ALA A 151 -0.01 -15.14 8.78
N GLU A 152 -0.86 -14.56 9.64
CA GLU A 152 -2.28 -14.89 9.73
C GLU A 152 -3.01 -14.48 8.46
N ASP A 153 -2.80 -13.26 7.95
CA ASP A 153 -3.36 -12.78 6.68
C ASP A 153 -2.98 -13.70 5.52
N LEU A 154 -1.75 -14.22 5.53
CA LEU A 154 -1.23 -15.13 4.52
C LEU A 154 -1.75 -16.57 4.66
N THR A 155 -2.09 -17.01 5.88
CA THR A 155 -2.64 -18.38 6.09
C THR A 155 -4.08 -18.52 5.62
N GLN A 156 -4.81 -17.41 5.48
CA GLN A 156 -6.13 -17.39 4.84
C GLN A 156 -6.07 -17.56 3.31
N VAL A 157 -4.88 -17.78 2.75
CA VAL A 157 -4.62 -17.74 1.31
C VAL A 157 -3.97 -19.04 0.82
N PRO A 158 -4.72 -19.95 0.19
CA PRO A 158 -4.15 -21.06 -0.56
C PRO A 158 -3.75 -20.58 -1.97
N GLY A 159 -2.68 -19.78 -2.10
CA GLY A 159 -2.28 -19.25 -3.42
C GLY A 159 -1.04 -18.36 -3.43
N THR A 160 -0.67 -17.89 -4.63
CA THR A 160 0.43 -16.93 -4.83
C THR A 160 -0.17 -15.53 -4.95
N LEU A 161 0.31 -14.59 -4.12
CA LEU A 161 -0.08 -13.19 -4.25
C LEU A 161 0.45 -12.62 -5.57
N THR A 162 -0.44 -12.35 -6.52
CA THR A 162 -0.12 -11.61 -7.75
C THR A 162 -0.31 -10.11 -7.50
N ALA A 163 0.51 -9.28 -8.15
CA ALA A 163 0.50 -7.82 -7.91
C ALA A 163 -0.70 -7.09 -8.53
N ASP A 164 -1.38 -7.72 -9.50
CA ASP A 164 -2.38 -7.09 -10.38
C ASP A 164 -3.79 -7.01 -9.77
N SER A 165 -3.94 -7.33 -8.49
CA SER A 165 -5.21 -7.75 -7.91
C SER A 165 -5.73 -6.84 -6.79
N LEU A 166 -5.11 -5.68 -6.56
CA LEU A 166 -5.51 -4.72 -5.54
C LEU A 166 -6.52 -3.71 -6.09
N ARG A 167 -7.64 -3.51 -5.40
CA ARG A 167 -8.61 -2.44 -5.66
C ARG A 167 -9.01 -1.72 -4.38
N ILE A 168 -9.28 -0.41 -4.48
CA ILE A 168 -9.88 0.39 -3.40
C ILE A 168 -11.31 0.68 -3.83
N ARG A 169 -12.31 0.17 -3.08
CA ARG A 169 -13.73 0.35 -3.37
C ARG A 169 -14.57 0.33 -2.09
N ASP A 170 -15.62 1.14 -2.08
CA ASP A 170 -16.65 1.14 -1.03
C ASP A 170 -16.10 1.27 0.40
N GLY A 171 -15.01 2.02 0.58
CA GLY A 171 -14.39 2.23 1.89
C GLY A 171 -13.42 1.13 2.33
N HIS A 172 -13.10 0.19 1.44
CA HIS A 172 -12.21 -0.95 1.71
C HIS A 172 -11.12 -1.08 0.64
N VAL A 173 -10.03 -1.76 1.02
CA VAL A 173 -9.01 -2.27 0.10
C VAL A 173 -9.25 -3.77 -0.08
N GLU A 174 -9.45 -4.19 -1.32
CA GLU A 174 -9.58 -5.59 -1.69
C GLU A 174 -8.30 -6.05 -2.37
N LEU A 175 -7.68 -7.10 -1.84
CA LEU A 175 -6.56 -7.79 -2.46
C LEU A 175 -7.04 -9.16 -2.94
N THR A 176 -7.13 -9.33 -4.25
CA THR A 176 -7.53 -10.60 -4.86
C THR A 176 -6.31 -11.51 -5.02
N LEU A 177 -6.51 -12.81 -4.92
CA LEU A 177 -5.42 -13.78 -4.88
C LEU A 177 -5.70 -14.88 -5.88
N ASP A 178 -4.74 -15.13 -6.75
CA ASP A 178 -4.81 -16.24 -7.67
C ASP A 178 -4.32 -17.51 -6.98
N ALA A 179 -5.05 -18.61 -7.20
CA ALA A 179 -4.56 -19.91 -6.81
C ALA A 179 -3.24 -20.20 -7.54
N ALA A 180 -2.21 -20.61 -6.81
CA ALA A 180 -0.94 -20.97 -7.42
C ALA A 180 -1.18 -22.06 -8.48
N ALA A 181 -0.75 -21.80 -9.72
CA ALA A 181 -0.74 -22.84 -10.75
C ALA A 181 0.18 -23.97 -10.26
N ARG A 182 -0.41 -25.15 -10.02
CA ARG A 182 0.32 -26.35 -9.62
C ARG A 182 1.15 -26.90 -10.77
#